data_AF-A0A8S4R9N5-F1
#
_entry.id   AF-A0A8S4R9N5-F1
#
_cell.length_a   1.000
_cell.length_b   1.000
_cell.length_c   1.000
_cell.angle_alpha   90.00
_cell.angle_beta   90.00
_cell.angle_gamma   90.00
#
_symmetry.space_group_name_H-M   'P 1'
#
loop_
_entity.id
_entity.type
_entity.pdbx_description
1 polymer ?
#
loop_
_entity_poly.entity_id
_entity_poly.type
_entity_poly.pdbx_seq_one_letter_code
_entity_poly.pdbx_strand_id
1 'polypeptide(L)'
;MQAYLNDMNITVMEWPARSPDMNPIEHVWDLLKRKVKSSIPATANVGELRIALVEEWRRLSQETIDNIILSMPRRVETLIRARGGNSR
;
A
#
# COMPACT_ATOMS: atom_id res chain seq x y z
N MET A 1 -16.22 -13.03 11.85
CA MET A 1 -15.67 -12.09 10.84
C MET A 1 -16.67 -11.82 9.72
N GLN A 2 -17.11 -12.83 8.95
CA GLN A 2 -18.08 -12.58 7.86
C GLN A 2 -19.41 -12.00 8.33
N ALA A 3 -19.98 -12.54 9.41
CA ALA A 3 -21.20 -12.00 10.02
C ALA A 3 -21.04 -10.53 10.42
N TYR A 4 -19.89 -10.17 11.03
CA TYR A 4 -19.58 -8.78 11.39
C TYR A 4 -19.46 -7.85 10.18
N LEU A 5 -18.80 -8.28 9.10
CA LEU A 5 -18.69 -7.48 7.87
C LEU A 5 -20.06 -7.28 7.21
N ASN A 6 -20.91 -8.31 7.23
CA ASN A 6 -22.28 -8.23 6.73
C ASN A 6 -23.13 -7.28 7.60
N ASP A 7 -23.04 -7.38 8.93
CA ASP A 7 -23.75 -6.48 9.86
C ASP A 7 -23.34 -5.01 9.69
N MET A 8 -22.08 -4.77 9.32
CA MET A 8 -21.53 -3.45 9.03
C MET A 8 -21.80 -2.96 7.59
N ASN A 9 -22.56 -3.72 6.78
CA ASN A 9 -22.81 -3.45 5.36
C ASN A 9 -21.52 -3.23 4.53
N ILE A 10 -20.44 -3.92 4.88
CA ILE A 10 -19.17 -3.84 4.16
C ILE A 10 -19.18 -4.87 3.03
N THR A 11 -19.08 -4.38 1.79
CA THR A 11 -18.91 -5.26 0.62
C THR A 11 -17.49 -5.79 0.57
N VAL A 12 -17.33 -7.11 0.60
CA VAL A 12 -16.03 -7.77 0.48
C VAL A 12 -15.73 -8.05 -0.99
N MET A 13 -14.61 -7.55 -1.47
CA MET A 13 -14.12 -7.82 -2.82
C MET A 13 -13.54 -9.23 -2.93
N GLU A 14 -13.84 -9.94 -4.01
CA GLU A 14 -13.16 -11.20 -4.31
C GLU A 14 -11.68 -10.94 -4.60
N TRP A 15 -10.80 -11.69 -3.93
CA TRP A 15 -9.36 -11.49 -4.03
C TRP A 15 -8.64 -12.76 -4.49
N PRO A 16 -7.81 -12.70 -5.53
CA PRO A 16 -7.02 -13.84 -5.96
C PRO A 16 -5.94 -14.19 -4.93
N ALA A 17 -5.74 -15.49 -4.69
CA ALA A 17 -4.69 -15.97 -3.80
C ALA A 17 -3.30 -15.56 -4.31
N ARG A 18 -2.41 -15.18 -3.39
CA ARG A 18 -0.99 -14.84 -3.66
C ARG A 18 -0.79 -13.63 -4.60
N SER A 19 -1.69 -12.64 -4.56
CA SER A 19 -1.55 -11.41 -5.35
C SER A 19 -1.31 -10.18 -4.45
N PRO A 20 -0.14 -10.06 -3.80
CA PRO A 20 0.20 -8.87 -3.03
C PRO A 20 0.31 -7.62 -3.93
N ASP A 21 0.77 -7.79 -5.17
CA ASP A 21 0.87 -6.70 -6.16
C ASP A 21 -0.47 -6.05 -6.50
N MET A 22 -1.57 -6.73 -6.18
CA MET A 22 -2.91 -6.20 -6.39
C MET A 22 -3.38 -5.34 -5.23
N ASN A 23 -2.68 -5.33 -4.09
CA ASN A 23 -3.09 -4.59 -2.90
C ASN A 23 -2.52 -3.17 -2.92
N PRO A 24 -3.35 -2.11 -3.08
CA PRO A 24 -2.86 -0.75 -3.14
C PRO A 24 -2.06 -0.31 -1.91
N ILE A 25 -2.29 -0.93 -0.74
CA ILE A 25 -1.55 -0.59 0.48
C ILE A 25 -0.06 -0.94 0.37
N GLU A 26 0.31 -1.96 -0.42
CA GLU A 26 1.73 -2.33 -0.62
C GLU A 26 2.49 -1.19 -1.30
N HIS A 27 1.82 -0.45 -2.20
CA HIS A 27 2.40 0.72 -2.84
C HIS A 27 2.54 1.90 -1.87
N VAL A 28 1.59 2.06 -0.95
CA VAL A 28 1.69 3.06 0.12
C VAL A 28 2.88 2.71 1.04
N TRP A 29 3.03 1.44 1.42
CA TRP A 29 4.17 0.99 2.22
C TRP A 29 5.51 1.19 1.52
N ASP A 30 5.59 0.89 0.22
CA ASP A 30 6.81 1.12 -0.57
C ASP A 30 7.16 2.60 -0.71
N LEU A 31 6.17 3.48 -0.81
CA LEU A 31 6.39 4.92 -0.77
C LEU A 31 6.87 5.39 0.61
N LEU A 32 6.20 4.95 1.67
CA LEU A 32 6.54 5.32 3.05
C LEU A 32 7.96 4.86 3.41
N LYS A 33 8.32 3.62 3.09
CA LYS A 33 9.68 3.08 3.30
C LYS A 33 10.75 3.95 2.62
N ARG A 34 10.50 4.41 1.38
CA ARG A 34 11.42 5.29 0.65
C ARG A 34 11.56 6.66 1.32
N LYS A 35 10.44 7.26 1.74
CA LYS A 35 10.41 8.55 2.43
C LYS A 35 11.15 8.50 3.77
N VAL A 36 10.86 7.49 4.59
CA VAL A 36 11.55 7.29 5.88
C VAL A 36 13.04 7.06 5.67
N LYS A 37 13.42 6.22 4.69
CA LYS A 37 14.84 5.99 4.37
C LYS A 37 15.57 7.28 3.95
N SER A 38 14.88 8.26 3.37
CA SER A 38 15.46 9.56 3.03
C SER A 38 15.46 10.58 4.17
N SER A 39 14.64 10.40 5.21
CA SER A 39 14.48 11.37 6.29
C SER A 39 15.36 11.10 7.51
N ILE A 40 15.89 9.89 7.67
CA ILE A 40 16.76 9.52 8.80
C ILE A 40 18.07 8.86 8.33
N PRO A 41 19.18 9.01 9.08
CA PRO A 41 20.43 8.33 8.76
C PRO A 41 20.32 6.81 8.96
N ALA A 42 21.18 6.05 8.29
CA ALA A 42 21.23 4.59 8.42
C ALA A 42 21.60 4.10 9.84
N THR A 43 22.20 4.97 10.66
CA THR A 43 22.58 4.72 12.05
C THR A 43 21.44 5.01 13.05
N ALA A 44 20.26 5.41 12.58
CA ALA A 44 19.14 5.76 13.44
C ALA A 44 18.67 4.56 14.27
N ASN A 45 18.28 4.81 15.52
CA ASN A 45 17.74 3.79 16.41
C ASN A 45 16.24 3.56 16.17
N VAL A 46 15.68 2.53 16.82
CA VAL A 46 14.25 2.16 16.66
C VAL A 46 13.29 3.27 17.09
N GLY A 47 13.65 4.08 18.10
CA GLY A 47 12.84 5.21 18.54
C GLY A 47 12.76 6.33 17.49
N GLU A 48 13.90 6.68 16.91
CA GLU A 48 14.00 7.66 15.82
C GLU A 48 13.25 7.18 14.58
N LEU A 49 13.39 5.89 14.23
CA LEU A 49 12.64 5.27 13.15
C LEU A 49 11.12 5.37 13.36
N ARG A 50 10.64 5.12 14.58
CA ARG A 50 9.21 5.22 14.91
C ARG A 50 8.69 6.64 14.75
N ILE A 51 9.45 7.65 15.19
CA ILE A 51 9.09 9.06 15.04
C ILE A 51 9.01 9.42 13.56
N ALA A 52 10.05 9.09 12.79
CA ALA A 52 10.11 9.38 11.36
C ALA A 52 8.98 8.69 10.59
N LEU A 53 8.62 7.45 10.95
CA LEU A 53 7.51 6.73 10.34
C LEU A 53 6.18 7.48 10.52
N VAL A 54 5.87 7.93 11.74
CA VAL A 54 4.63 8.65 12.04
C VAL A 54 4.60 10.00 11.34
N GLU A 55 5.72 10.72 11.32
CA GLU A 55 5.81 12.03 10.66
C GLU A 55 5.69 11.91 9.13
N GLU A 56 6.38 10.96 8.51
CA GLU A 56 6.25 10.72 7.06
C GLU A 56 4.84 10.23 6.68
N TRP A 57 4.21 9.41 7.52
CA TRP A 57 2.81 9.02 7.31
C TRP A 57 1.87 10.22 7.32
N ARG A 58 2.02 11.13 8.29
CA ARG A 58 1.23 12.36 8.38
C ARG A 58 1.45 13.31 7.20
N ARG A 59 2.63 13.25 6.57
CA ARG A 59 2.97 14.07 5.39
C ARG A 59 2.47 13.48 4.08
N LEU A 60 1.99 12.23 4.05
CA LEU A 60 1.37 11.68 2.85
C LEU A 60 0.07 12.45 2.55
N SER A 61 0.02 13.11 1.39
CA SER A 61 -1.18 13.81 0.96
C SER A 61 -2.26 12.82 0.55
N GLN A 62 -3.52 13.20 0.77
CA GLN A 62 -4.67 12.43 0.29
C GLN A 62 -4.59 12.23 -1.23
N GLU A 63 -4.17 13.25 -1.97
CA GLU A 63 -3.94 13.17 -3.42
C GLU A 63 -2.96 12.05 -3.82
N THR A 64 -1.90 11.84 -3.03
CA THR A 64 -0.96 10.74 -3.28
C THR A 64 -1.64 9.38 -3.10
N ILE A 65 -2.47 9.23 -2.07
CA ILE A 65 -3.24 8.01 -1.81
C ILE A 65 -4.27 7.78 -2.93
N ASP A 66 -5.00 8.82 -3.32
CA ASP A 66 -5.99 8.76 -4.39
C ASP A 66 -5.34 8.33 -5.71
N ASN A 67 -4.18 8.91 -6.06
CA ASN A 67 -3.43 8.54 -7.26
C ASN A 67 -2.99 7.06 -7.25
N ILE A 68 -2.63 6.51 -6.08
CA ILE A 68 -2.30 5.09 -5.95
C ILE A 68 -3.54 4.23 -6.22
N ILE A 69 -4.69 4.57 -5.60
CA ILE A 69 -5.95 3.86 -5.79
C ILE A 69 -6.41 3.93 -7.25
N LEU A 70 -6.40 5.11 -7.85
CA LEU A 70 -6.81 5.33 -9.25
C LEU A 70 -5.85 4.66 -10.25
N SER A 71 -4.63 4.31 -9.85
CA SER A 71 -3.70 3.54 -10.69
C SER A 71 -4.04 2.05 -10.79
N MET A 72 -4.88 1.52 -9.88
CA MET A 72 -5.14 0.08 -9.76
C MET A 72 -5.69 -0.57 -11.04
N PRO A 73 -6.66 0.01 -11.78
CA PRO A 73 -7.15 -0.59 -13.02
C PRO A 73 -6.03 -0.87 -14.04
N ARG A 74 -5.09 0.06 -14.18
CA ARG A 74 -3.92 -0.09 -15.08
C ARG A 74 -2.98 -1.21 -14.61
N ARG A 75 -2.82 -1.35 -13.30
CA ARG A 75 -1.98 -2.41 -12.70
C ARG A 75 -2.61 -3.79 -12.90
N VAL A 76 -3.92 -3.89 -12.69
CA VAL A 76 -4.70 -5.10 -12.99
C VAL A 76 -4.50 -5.52 -14.45
N GLU A 77 -4.62 -4.57 -15.38
CA GLU A 77 -4.38 -4.83 -16.79
C GLU A 77 -2.95 -5.32 -17.06
N THR A 78 -1.96 -4.73 -16.40
CA THR A 78 -0.56 -5.15 -16.53
C THR A 78 -0.36 -6.58 -16.03
N LEU A 79 -0.97 -6.95 -14.90
CA LEU A 79 -0.91 -8.32 -14.36
C LEU A 79 -1.57 -9.33 -15.30
N ILE A 80 -2.71 -8.98 -15.89
CA ILE A 80 -3.40 -9.81 -16.89
C ILE A 80 -2.51 -10.03 -18.10
N ARG A 81 -1.87 -8.96 -18.63
CA ARG A 81 -0.92 -9.05 -19.75
C ARG A 81 0.29 -9.91 -19.41
N ALA A 82 0.77 -9.85 -18.17
CA ALA A 82 1.85 -10.69 -17.65
C ALA A 82 1.41 -12.14 -17.37
N ARG A 83 0.14 -12.50 -17.60
CA ARG A 83 -0.46 -13.82 -17.30
C ARG A 83 -0.25 -14.24 -15.85
N GLY A 84 -0.35 -13.29 -14.92
CA GLY A 84 -0.11 -13.53 -13.49
C GLY A 84 1.38 -13.58 -13.08
N GLY A 85 2.31 -13.30 -14.01
CA GLY A 85 3.71 -13.08 -13.69
C GLY A 85 3.97 -11.73 -13.02
N ASN A 86 5.14 -11.57 -12.39
CA ASN A 86 5.54 -10.34 -11.72
C ASN A 86 5.54 -9.16 -12.71
N SER A 87 4.87 -8.07 -12.35
CA SER A 87 4.77 -6.85 -13.16
C SER A 87 5.57 -5.67 -12.58
N ARG A 88 6.77 -5.93 -12.05
CA ARG A 88 7.71 -4.90 -11.58
C ARG A 88 8.79 -4.64 -12.60
#